data_AF-A0A1Y1V7C3-F1
#
_entry.id   AF-A0A1Y1V7C3-F1
#
_cell.length_a   1.000
_cell.length_b   1.000
_cell.length_c   1.000
_cell.angle_alpha   90.00
_cell.angle_beta   90.00
_cell.angle_gamma   90.00
#
_symmetry.space_group_name_H-M   'P 1'
#
loop_
_entity.id
_entity.type
_entity.pdbx_description
1 polymer ?
#
loop_
_entity_poly.entity_id
_entity_poly.type
_entity_poly.pdbx_seq_one_letter_code
_entity_poly.pdbx_strand_id
1 'polypeptide(L)'
;MINTIEQYEKLVNLTLSKLNNTVFPYSTTENIHLNLIIVNKFFIDQLLKEKNNEFLIEIIHKLTSNLFLFFLYGYKYISTIVFNYFYNNKIKGYDIDIKFEILEHFYNKRYENLLNKTFNINSISRQLEIIMEILYKYGRDINIFKYCVNKINQNKLYLYNKYYRMPLHFPLNILNEYLSSITLPNNYILNCEDKKLQNFINTVCSDSIIMYFENYNNINLNKYIENDFVTRYDIDVNKNYNFKVSVNNIDYSKFPNIDNYMICIKEYGEYSPSIFTKFETKINLINIINTNKNKIKYYKYNNKFEKKNIKNLNFVKKYLNDKKEIENILNNPNYLLTLNIEISIMEKIIISYCYIISLIHNECSSFIIITLLKNIINT
;
A
#
# COMPACT_ATOMS: atom_id res chain seq x y z
N MET A 1 13.38 0.86 -9.85
CA MET A 1 12.63 1.58 -10.90
C MET A 1 12.94 0.92 -12.24
N ILE A 2 11.94 0.65 -13.07
CA ILE A 2 12.12 0.06 -14.41
C ILE A 2 12.21 1.23 -15.41
N ASN A 3 13.33 1.38 -16.10
CA ASN A 3 13.59 2.48 -17.05
C ASN A 3 14.12 2.01 -18.41
N THR A 4 14.46 0.72 -18.54
CA THR A 4 15.00 0.15 -19.78
C THR A 4 14.23 -1.09 -20.18
N ILE A 5 14.31 -1.44 -21.47
CA ILE A 5 13.66 -2.64 -22.02
C ILE A 5 14.22 -3.89 -21.34
N GLU A 6 15.54 -3.98 -21.19
CA GLU A 6 16.21 -5.10 -20.50
C GLU A 6 15.71 -5.32 -19.06
N GLN A 7 15.48 -4.22 -18.31
CA GLN A 7 14.94 -4.30 -16.96
C GLN A 7 13.49 -4.80 -16.96
N TYR A 8 12.70 -4.38 -17.95
CA TYR A 8 11.32 -4.82 -18.13
C TYR A 8 11.25 -6.31 -18.51
N GLU A 9 12.03 -6.75 -19.50
CA GLU A 9 12.10 -8.15 -19.92
C GLU A 9 12.55 -9.05 -18.77
N LYS A 10 13.55 -8.61 -17.99
CA LYS A 10 13.97 -9.31 -16.77
C LYS A 10 12.83 -9.43 -15.75
N LEU A 11 12.03 -8.38 -15.58
CA LEU A 11 10.86 -8.42 -14.69
C LEU A 11 9.82 -9.44 -15.16
N VAL A 12 9.49 -9.43 -16.45
CA VAL A 12 8.55 -10.40 -17.07
C VAL A 12 9.04 -11.82 -16.82
N ASN A 13 10.30 -12.12 -17.16
CA ASN A 13 10.90 -13.43 -16.97
C ASN A 13 10.90 -13.87 -15.50
N LEU A 14 11.29 -12.99 -14.57
CA LEU A 14 11.28 -13.30 -13.14
C LEU A 14 9.87 -13.61 -12.63
N THR A 15 8.87 -12.87 -13.10
CA THR A 15 7.48 -13.02 -12.66
C THR A 15 6.86 -14.32 -13.18
N LEU A 16 7.12 -14.67 -14.45
CA LEU A 16 6.62 -15.90 -15.07
C LEU A 16 7.39 -17.16 -14.64
N SER A 17 8.66 -17.02 -14.24
CA SER A 17 9.47 -18.15 -13.77
C SER A 17 8.94 -18.76 -12.47
N LYS A 18 8.08 -18.07 -11.72
CA LYS A 18 7.58 -18.45 -10.39
C LYS A 18 8.69 -18.89 -9.43
N LEU A 19 9.92 -18.41 -9.65
CA LEU A 19 11.03 -18.67 -8.74
C LEU A 19 10.67 -18.07 -7.39
N ASN A 20 10.75 -18.90 -6.34
CA ASN A 20 10.59 -18.47 -4.95
C ASN A 20 11.73 -17.51 -4.58
N ASN A 21 11.59 -16.25 -4.97
CA ASN A 21 12.46 -15.17 -4.56
C ASN A 21 12.00 -14.74 -3.17
N THR A 22 12.30 -15.52 -2.14
CA THR A 22 12.11 -15.11 -0.74
C THR A 22 13.11 -14.00 -0.44
N VAL A 23 12.71 -12.75 -0.68
CA VAL A 23 13.53 -11.57 -0.34
C VAL A 23 13.27 -11.12 1.11
N PHE A 24 12.29 -11.72 1.81
CA PHE A 24 11.99 -11.41 3.20
C PHE A 24 11.30 -12.58 3.91
N PRO A 25 11.61 -12.86 5.18
CA PRO A 25 11.01 -13.97 5.92
C PRO A 25 9.58 -13.68 6.43
N TYR A 26 9.12 -12.41 6.48
CA TYR A 26 7.72 -12.08 6.84
C TYR A 26 6.71 -12.17 5.68
N SER A 27 7.14 -12.57 4.49
CA SER A 27 6.23 -12.73 3.35
C SER A 27 6.61 -13.98 2.58
N THR A 28 5.95 -15.08 2.92
CA THR A 28 5.93 -16.33 2.14
C THR A 28 5.18 -16.20 0.81
N THR A 29 4.87 -14.98 0.37
CA THR A 29 4.06 -14.75 -0.83
C THR A 29 4.94 -14.75 -2.08
N GLU A 30 4.51 -15.52 -3.09
CA GLU A 30 5.07 -15.49 -4.44
C GLU A 30 5.13 -14.04 -4.99
N ASN A 31 6.13 -13.79 -5.84
CA ASN A 31 6.33 -12.52 -6.55
C ASN A 31 6.57 -11.28 -5.65
N ILE A 32 7.26 -11.44 -4.51
CA ILE A 32 7.57 -10.33 -3.59
C ILE A 32 8.37 -9.19 -4.25
N HIS A 33 9.15 -9.49 -5.30
CA HIS A 33 9.92 -8.50 -6.06
C HIS A 33 9.03 -7.43 -6.69
N LEU A 34 7.76 -7.76 -6.98
CA LEU A 34 6.79 -6.80 -7.51
C LEU A 34 6.55 -5.65 -6.53
N ASN A 35 6.62 -5.89 -5.22
CA ASN A 35 6.45 -4.84 -4.21
C ASN A 35 7.53 -3.74 -4.30
N LEU A 36 8.67 -4.04 -4.93
CA LEU A 36 9.79 -3.11 -5.12
C LEU A 36 9.66 -2.26 -6.39
N ILE A 37 8.64 -2.51 -7.21
CA ILE A 37 8.45 -1.78 -8.47
C ILE A 37 7.93 -0.36 -8.19
N ILE A 38 8.77 0.61 -8.57
CA ILE A 38 8.41 2.02 -8.69
C ILE A 38 7.75 2.19 -10.05
N VAL A 39 6.45 2.43 -10.05
CA VAL A 39 5.66 2.69 -11.26
C VAL A 39 5.96 4.09 -11.77
N ASN A 40 6.42 4.16 -13.02
CA ASN A 40 6.72 5.40 -13.73
C ASN A 40 6.13 5.34 -15.16
N LYS A 41 6.33 6.40 -15.95
CA LYS A 41 5.79 6.48 -17.31
C LYS A 41 6.32 5.37 -18.21
N PHE A 42 7.65 5.16 -18.23
CA PHE A 42 8.27 4.13 -19.04
C PHE A 42 7.65 2.76 -18.79
N PHE A 43 7.45 2.41 -17.52
CA PHE A 43 6.87 1.14 -17.12
C PHE A 43 5.42 0.98 -17.59
N ILE A 44 4.60 2.03 -17.45
CA ILE A 44 3.23 2.05 -17.98
C ILE A 44 3.24 1.90 -19.51
N ASP A 45 4.15 2.58 -20.21
CA ASP A 45 4.25 2.54 -21.66
C ASP A 45 4.62 1.13 -22.17
N GLN A 46 5.41 0.37 -21.41
CA GLN A 46 5.69 -1.04 -21.70
C GLN A 46 4.47 -1.92 -21.43
N LEU A 47 3.80 -1.76 -20.28
CA LEU A 47 2.57 -2.50 -19.96
C LEU A 47 1.47 -2.30 -21.02
N LEU A 48 1.37 -1.10 -21.61
CA LEU A 48 0.41 -0.81 -22.67
C LEU A 48 0.64 -1.63 -23.95
N LYS A 49 1.89 -2.03 -24.21
CA LYS A 49 2.30 -2.80 -25.40
C LYS A 49 2.36 -4.31 -25.14
N GLU A 50 2.30 -4.71 -23.86
CA GLU A 50 2.43 -6.09 -23.44
C GLU A 50 1.26 -6.94 -23.91
N LYS A 51 1.59 -8.12 -24.44
CA LYS A 51 0.64 -9.10 -24.99
C LYS A 51 0.46 -10.31 -24.08
N ASN A 52 1.36 -10.53 -23.13
CA ASN A 52 1.26 -11.61 -22.16
C ASN A 52 0.23 -11.27 -21.07
N ASN A 53 -0.99 -11.77 -21.27
CA ASN A 53 -2.10 -11.56 -20.34
C ASN A 53 -1.86 -12.18 -18.95
N GLU A 54 -1.10 -13.27 -18.84
CA GLU A 54 -0.77 -13.88 -17.54
C GLU A 54 0.07 -12.91 -16.70
N PHE A 55 1.13 -12.36 -17.28
CA PHE A 55 1.96 -11.36 -16.62
C PHE A 55 1.15 -10.10 -16.25
N LEU A 56 0.28 -9.61 -17.14
CA LEU A 56 -0.57 -8.45 -16.87
C LEU A 56 -1.53 -8.71 -15.69
N ILE A 57 -2.13 -9.90 -15.61
CA ILE A 57 -3.02 -10.27 -14.51
C ILE A 57 -2.24 -10.32 -13.19
N GLU A 58 -1.08 -10.97 -13.17
CA GLU A 58 -0.22 -11.08 -11.99
C GLU A 58 0.20 -9.70 -11.48
N ILE A 59 0.67 -8.81 -12.36
CA ILE A 59 1.16 -7.50 -11.94
C ILE A 59 0.05 -6.58 -11.45
N ILE A 60 -1.13 -6.62 -12.08
CA ILE A 60 -2.33 -5.88 -11.63
C ILE A 60 -2.83 -6.42 -10.30
N HIS A 61 -2.82 -7.75 -10.11
CA HIS A 61 -3.20 -8.34 -8.85
C HIS A 61 -2.27 -7.90 -7.71
N LYS A 62 -0.95 -7.91 -7.96
CA LYS A 62 0.04 -7.62 -6.91
C LYS A 62 0.22 -6.13 -6.60
N LEU A 63 0.11 -5.26 -7.60
CA LEU A 63 0.26 -3.80 -7.41
C LEU A 63 -1.06 -3.05 -7.22
N THR A 64 -2.19 -3.76 -7.27
CA THR A 64 -3.57 -3.26 -7.24
C THR A 64 -4.00 -2.51 -8.51
N SER A 65 -5.25 -2.70 -8.90
CA SER A 65 -5.85 -2.05 -10.07
C SER A 65 -6.10 -0.55 -9.88
N ASN A 66 -6.26 -0.07 -8.65
CA ASN A 66 -6.46 1.36 -8.38
C ASN A 66 -5.17 2.17 -8.56
N LEU A 67 -4.02 1.63 -8.14
CA LEU A 67 -2.72 2.25 -8.38
C LEU A 67 -2.52 2.49 -9.88
N PHE A 68 -2.78 1.47 -10.70
CA PHE A 68 -2.67 1.60 -12.15
C PHE A 68 -3.70 2.56 -12.74
N LEU A 69 -4.92 2.62 -12.18
CA LEU A 69 -5.93 3.58 -12.59
C LEU A 69 -5.46 5.03 -12.37
N PHE A 70 -4.80 5.31 -11.23
CA PHE A 70 -4.18 6.63 -10.97
C PHE A 70 -3.08 6.96 -11.98
N PHE A 71 -2.20 6.02 -12.31
CA PHE A 71 -1.12 6.25 -13.28
C PHE A 71 -1.62 6.41 -14.71
N LEU A 72 -2.56 5.57 -15.15
CA LEU A 72 -3.21 5.70 -16.46
C LEU A 72 -3.85 7.08 -16.59
N TYR A 73 -4.52 7.55 -15.54
CA TYR A 73 -5.09 8.90 -15.52
C TYR A 73 -4.01 9.98 -15.52
N GLY A 74 -3.03 9.91 -14.62
CA GLY A 74 -1.96 10.90 -14.49
C GLY A 74 -1.12 11.05 -15.77
N TYR A 75 -0.89 9.96 -16.51
CA TYR A 75 -0.21 9.97 -17.81
C TYR A 75 -1.14 10.24 -19.00
N LYS A 76 -2.43 10.51 -18.77
CA LYS A 76 -3.45 10.84 -19.77
C LYS A 76 -3.81 9.70 -20.74
N TYR A 77 -3.65 8.45 -20.32
CA TYR A 77 -4.12 7.27 -21.06
C TYR A 77 -5.62 7.01 -20.92
N ILE A 78 -6.25 7.52 -19.86
CA ILE A 78 -7.70 7.51 -19.67
C ILE A 78 -8.20 8.90 -19.31
N SER A 79 -9.46 9.19 -19.65
CA SER A 79 -10.09 10.46 -19.32
C SER A 79 -10.51 10.53 -17.85
N THR A 80 -10.74 11.75 -17.34
CA THR A 80 -11.29 11.97 -15.99
C THR A 80 -12.63 11.27 -15.78
N ILE A 81 -13.46 11.18 -16.83
CA ILE A 81 -14.77 10.51 -16.77
C ILE A 81 -14.58 9.00 -16.53
N VAL A 82 -13.67 8.37 -17.28
CA VAL A 82 -13.34 6.95 -17.13
C VAL A 82 -12.75 6.69 -15.73
N PHE A 83 -11.78 7.50 -15.31
CA PHE A 83 -11.20 7.41 -13.96
C PHE A 83 -12.27 7.49 -12.87
N ASN A 84 -13.15 8.49 -12.92
CA ASN A 84 -14.21 8.67 -11.93
C ASN A 84 -15.23 7.52 -11.91
N TYR A 85 -15.55 6.97 -13.09
CA TYR A 85 -16.54 5.92 -13.24
C TYR A 85 -16.06 4.57 -12.66
N PHE A 86 -14.81 4.22 -12.98
CA PHE A 86 -14.20 2.93 -12.62
C PHE A 86 -13.49 2.92 -11.28
N TYR A 87 -13.05 4.07 -10.75
CA TYR A 87 -12.42 4.08 -9.44
C TYR A 87 -13.44 3.76 -8.34
N ASN A 88 -13.21 2.64 -7.66
CA ASN A 88 -14.07 2.19 -6.57
C ASN A 88 -13.58 2.70 -5.20
N ASN A 89 -14.36 3.56 -4.54
CA ASN A 89 -14.10 3.98 -3.14
C ASN A 89 -14.56 2.92 -2.12
N LYS A 90 -15.32 1.91 -2.55
CA LYS A 90 -15.84 0.83 -1.68
C LYS A 90 -14.88 -0.33 -1.56
N ILE A 91 -13.57 -0.10 -1.47
CA ILE A 91 -12.68 -1.16 -1.01
C ILE A 91 -13.10 -1.48 0.43
N LYS A 92 -13.91 -2.54 0.57
CA LYS A 92 -14.16 -3.26 1.82
C LYS A 92 -12.94 -4.15 2.02
N GLY A 93 -11.83 -3.49 2.31
CA GLY A 93 -10.52 -4.07 2.30
C GLY A 93 -9.60 -2.92 2.66
N TYR A 94 -9.27 -2.87 3.91
CA TYR A 94 -7.91 -2.99 4.37
C TYR A 94 -6.67 -2.74 3.46
N ASP A 95 -6.72 -2.05 2.33
CA ASP A 95 -5.48 -1.66 1.65
C ASP A 95 -5.52 -0.19 1.28
N ILE A 96 -4.52 0.51 1.79
CA ILE A 96 -4.27 1.93 1.64
C ILE A 96 -3.63 2.18 0.27
N ASP A 97 -4.18 3.16 -0.44
CA ASP A 97 -3.68 3.68 -1.71
C ASP A 97 -2.65 4.82 -1.54
N ILE A 98 -1.97 4.90 -0.38
CA ILE A 98 -0.89 5.88 -0.17
C ILE A 98 0.34 5.53 -1.00
N LYS A 99 0.42 4.29 -1.52
CA LYS A 99 1.47 3.87 -2.45
C LYS A 99 1.60 4.86 -3.60
N PHE A 100 0.48 5.31 -4.19
CA PHE A 100 0.51 6.33 -5.22
C PHE A 100 1.16 7.63 -4.72
N GLU A 101 0.73 8.14 -3.56
CA GLU A 101 1.25 9.40 -2.99
C GLU A 101 2.74 9.32 -2.65
N ILE A 102 3.20 8.17 -2.13
CA ILE A 102 4.61 7.90 -1.85
C ILE A 102 5.40 7.93 -3.16
N LEU A 103 4.95 7.19 -4.19
CA LEU A 103 5.68 7.13 -5.45
C LEU A 103 5.77 8.51 -6.12
N GLU A 104 4.70 9.29 -6.04
CA GLU A 104 4.65 10.66 -6.53
C GLU A 104 5.54 11.62 -5.71
N HIS A 105 5.61 11.47 -4.39
CA HIS A 105 6.47 12.28 -3.55
C HIS A 105 7.95 12.06 -3.83
N PHE A 106 8.39 10.80 -3.88
CA PHE A 106 9.82 10.48 -3.91
C PHE A 106 10.41 10.31 -5.31
N TYR A 107 9.62 9.86 -6.29
CA TYR A 107 10.17 9.44 -7.59
C TYR A 107 9.61 10.23 -8.77
N ASN A 108 8.29 10.39 -8.88
CA ASN A 108 7.67 10.99 -10.07
C ASN A 108 7.49 12.51 -10.00
N LYS A 109 7.38 13.07 -8.80
CA LYS A 109 7.29 14.51 -8.48
C LYS A 109 6.12 15.27 -9.14
N ARG A 110 5.12 14.61 -9.74
CA ARG A 110 3.94 15.31 -10.33
C ARG A 110 2.99 15.79 -9.25
N TYR A 111 2.83 15.02 -8.18
CA TYR A 111 2.00 15.35 -7.03
C TYR A 111 2.80 15.35 -5.72
N GLU A 112 3.98 15.97 -5.72
CA GLU A 112 4.93 15.92 -4.59
C GLU A 112 4.31 16.35 -3.25
N ASN A 113 3.37 17.28 -3.27
CA ASN A 113 2.76 17.82 -2.05
C ASN A 113 1.57 16.98 -1.54
N LEU A 114 1.13 15.97 -2.29
CA LEU A 114 -0.05 15.16 -1.94
C LEU A 114 0.18 14.40 -0.62
N LEU A 115 1.31 13.70 -0.50
CA LEU A 115 1.66 12.96 0.70
C LEU A 115 1.74 13.87 1.94
N ASN A 116 2.34 15.05 1.81
CA ASN A 116 2.44 16.03 2.89
C ASN A 116 1.06 16.56 3.32
N LYS A 117 0.17 16.82 2.36
CA LYS A 117 -1.22 17.23 2.64
C LYS A 117 -1.96 16.13 3.38
N THR A 118 -1.91 14.89 2.88
CA THR A 118 -2.52 13.73 3.54
C THR A 118 -1.99 13.56 4.95
N PHE A 119 -0.68 13.71 5.18
CA PHE A 119 -0.11 13.65 6.52
C PHE A 119 -0.67 14.75 7.45
N ASN A 120 -0.63 16.02 7.01
CA ASN A 120 -0.93 17.17 7.86
C ASN A 120 -2.42 17.30 8.25
N ILE A 121 -3.36 16.79 7.45
CA ILE A 121 -4.80 16.89 7.75
C ILE A 121 -5.30 15.87 8.78
N ASN A 122 -4.46 14.91 9.15
CA ASN A 122 -4.82 13.79 10.01
C ASN A 122 -4.43 14.02 11.48
N SER A 123 -5.11 13.33 12.40
CA SER A 123 -4.78 13.34 13.83
C SER A 123 -3.37 12.80 14.09
N ILE A 124 -2.81 13.10 15.26
CA ILE A 124 -1.49 12.61 15.69
C ILE A 124 -1.39 11.08 15.62
N SER A 125 -2.41 10.37 16.12
CA SER A 125 -2.47 8.90 16.05
C SER A 125 -2.39 8.40 14.62
N ARG A 126 -3.11 9.06 13.71
CA ARG A 126 -3.17 8.69 12.30
C ARG A 126 -1.91 9.08 11.52
N GLN A 127 -1.25 10.16 11.90
CA GLN A 127 0.08 10.50 11.38
C GLN A 127 1.11 9.42 11.69
N LEU A 128 1.07 8.85 12.90
CA LEU A 128 1.90 7.70 13.26
C LEU A 128 1.59 6.47 12.41
N GLU A 129 0.32 6.19 12.11
CA GLU A 129 -0.07 5.09 11.20
C GLU A 129 0.54 5.26 9.82
N ILE A 130 0.44 6.47 9.26
CA ILE A 130 1.03 6.80 7.96
C ILE A 130 2.54 6.54 7.99
N ILE A 131 3.24 7.04 9.01
CA ILE A 131 4.68 6.88 9.16
C ILE A 131 5.06 5.41 9.25
N MET A 132 4.35 4.64 10.08
CA MET A 132 4.60 3.22 10.27
C MET A 132 4.36 2.45 8.98
N GLU A 133 3.28 2.70 8.27
CA GLU A 133 3.03 2.05 6.98
C GLU A 133 4.14 2.37 5.97
N ILE A 134 4.55 3.63 5.86
CA ILE A 134 5.63 4.05 4.97
C ILE A 134 6.94 3.34 5.35
N LEU A 135 7.30 3.33 6.64
CA LEU A 135 8.53 2.73 7.12
C LEU A 135 8.59 1.23 6.86
N TYR A 136 7.53 0.48 7.19
CA TYR A 136 7.52 -0.99 7.04
C TYR A 136 7.47 -1.44 5.59
N LYS A 137 6.75 -0.71 4.71
CA LYS A 137 6.59 -1.10 3.31
C LYS A 137 7.67 -0.50 2.40
N TYR A 138 8.16 0.71 2.68
CA TYR A 138 9.01 1.49 1.78
C TYR A 138 10.27 2.07 2.42
N GLY A 139 10.44 1.94 3.74
CA GLY A 139 11.56 2.52 4.49
C GLY A 139 12.93 1.92 4.19
N ARG A 140 13.05 0.99 3.23
CA ARG A 140 14.34 0.51 2.71
C ARG A 140 15.03 1.56 1.84
N ASP A 141 14.28 2.47 1.23
CA ASP A 141 14.87 3.65 0.59
C ASP A 141 15.26 4.65 1.69
N ILE A 142 16.55 5.01 1.73
CA ILE A 142 17.08 5.89 2.77
C ILE A 142 16.45 7.28 2.76
N ASN A 143 16.00 7.78 1.61
CA ASN A 143 15.33 9.08 1.52
C ASN A 143 13.92 9.01 2.12
N ILE A 144 13.21 7.90 1.88
CA ILE A 144 11.90 7.65 2.50
C ILE A 144 12.05 7.49 4.01
N PHE A 145 13.06 6.74 4.45
CA PHE A 145 13.38 6.59 5.87
C PHE A 145 13.66 7.95 6.53
N LYS A 146 14.55 8.76 5.95
CA LYS A 146 14.88 10.10 6.46
C LYS A 146 13.67 11.03 6.47
N TYR A 147 12.79 10.94 5.47
CA TYR A 147 11.52 11.67 5.47
C TYR A 147 10.66 11.30 6.69
N CYS A 148 10.49 10.02 6.98
CA CYS A 148 9.73 9.56 8.14
C CYS A 148 10.36 10.06 9.45
N VAL A 149 11.69 9.91 9.61
CA VAL A 149 12.43 10.45 10.77
C VAL A 149 12.17 11.94 10.94
N ASN A 150 12.27 12.72 9.86
CA ASN A 150 12.02 14.16 9.90
C ASN A 150 10.58 14.48 10.34
N LYS A 151 9.58 13.74 9.82
CA LYS A 151 8.18 13.93 10.22
C LYS A 151 7.95 13.58 11.69
N ILE A 152 8.57 12.52 12.20
CA ILE A 152 8.51 12.13 13.60
C ILE A 152 9.06 13.27 14.48
N ASN A 153 10.27 13.74 14.16
CA ASN A 153 10.94 14.80 14.93
C ASN A 153 10.17 16.14 14.87
N GLN A 154 9.71 16.55 13.69
CA GLN A 154 8.95 17.80 13.51
C GLN A 154 7.64 17.81 14.32
N ASN A 155 6.96 16.67 14.39
CA ASN A 155 5.66 16.56 15.06
C ASN A 155 5.79 16.02 16.50
N LYS A 156 7.03 15.82 16.99
CA LYS A 156 7.33 15.28 18.33
C LYS A 156 6.55 13.98 18.58
N LEU A 157 6.72 13.03 17.67
CA LEU A 157 6.07 11.71 17.68
C LEU A 157 7.07 10.64 18.14
N TYR A 158 6.56 9.44 18.44
CA TYR A 158 7.39 8.26 18.77
C TYR A 158 6.81 7.01 18.12
N LEU A 159 7.69 6.19 17.52
CA LEU A 159 7.30 4.91 16.96
C LEU A 159 7.01 3.90 18.07
N TYR A 160 6.00 3.08 17.81
CA TYR A 160 5.68 1.92 18.64
C TYR A 160 5.48 0.70 17.75
N ASN A 161 6.02 -0.42 18.19
CA ASN A 161 5.73 -1.72 17.62
C ASN A 161 5.94 -2.80 18.68
N LYS A 162 5.08 -3.82 18.64
CA LYS A 162 5.10 -4.92 19.61
C LYS A 162 6.41 -5.69 19.63
N TYR A 163 7.10 -5.84 18.50
CA TYR A 163 8.27 -6.73 18.40
C TYR A 163 9.58 -5.94 18.31
N TYR A 164 9.71 -5.07 17.31
CA TYR A 164 10.94 -4.31 17.09
C TYR A 164 10.64 -2.83 17.10
N ARG A 165 11.40 -2.04 17.84
CA ARG A 165 11.26 -0.58 17.95
C ARG A 165 11.29 0.12 16.58
N MET A 166 11.90 -0.53 15.57
CA MET A 166 11.93 -0.07 14.20
C MET A 166 12.11 -1.24 13.22
N PRO A 167 11.66 -1.14 11.95
CA PRO A 167 12.02 -2.09 10.91
C PRO A 167 13.54 -2.25 10.76
N LEU A 168 14.00 -3.50 10.74
CA LEU A 168 15.40 -3.87 10.60
C LEU A 168 15.86 -3.81 9.13
N HIS A 169 15.67 -2.67 8.46
CA HIS A 169 16.03 -2.48 7.06
C HIS A 169 17.51 -2.15 6.85
N PHE A 170 18.11 -1.44 7.80
CA PHE A 170 19.49 -0.94 7.71
C PHE A 170 20.44 -1.63 8.70
N PRO A 171 21.76 -1.57 8.46
CA PRO A 171 22.77 -1.97 9.44
C PRO A 171 22.64 -1.21 10.77
N LEU A 172 23.09 -1.83 11.86
CA LEU A 172 22.82 -1.34 13.24
C LEU A 172 23.39 0.06 13.49
N ASN A 173 24.54 0.39 12.92
CA ASN A 173 25.14 1.73 13.03
C ASN A 173 24.21 2.83 12.48
N ILE A 174 23.54 2.59 11.36
CA ILE A 174 22.56 3.53 10.79
C ILE A 174 21.33 3.58 11.70
N LEU A 175 20.81 2.44 12.17
CA LEU A 175 19.64 2.44 13.07
C LEU A 175 19.93 3.24 14.35
N ASN A 176 21.13 3.07 14.93
CA ASN A 176 21.57 3.75 16.16
C ASN A 176 21.60 5.27 16.03
N GLU A 177 21.90 5.80 14.84
CA GLU A 177 21.93 7.24 14.58
C GLU A 177 20.55 7.89 14.80
N TYR A 178 19.46 7.16 14.54
CA TYR A 178 18.11 7.72 14.54
C TYR A 178 17.22 7.24 15.69
N LEU A 179 17.42 6.01 16.18
CA LEU A 179 16.51 5.33 17.11
C LEU A 179 16.18 6.16 18.36
N SER A 180 17.17 6.79 18.99
CA SER A 180 16.96 7.59 20.21
C SER A 180 16.07 8.81 20.00
N SER A 181 16.02 9.35 18.77
CA SER A 181 15.20 10.51 18.44
C SER A 181 13.74 10.17 18.11
N ILE A 182 13.49 8.94 17.64
CA ILE A 182 12.20 8.53 17.09
C ILE A 182 11.49 7.44 17.89
N THR A 183 12.12 6.89 18.91
CA THR A 183 11.55 5.84 19.77
C THR A 183 11.73 6.20 21.24
N LEU A 184 10.77 5.78 22.07
CA LEU A 184 10.98 5.86 23.52
C LEU A 184 11.98 4.82 23.99
N PRO A 185 12.76 5.11 25.04
CA PRO A 185 13.64 4.11 25.65
C PRO A 185 12.81 2.95 26.23
N ASN A 186 13.43 1.77 26.30
CA ASN A 186 12.81 0.56 26.85
C ASN A 186 12.81 0.58 28.39
N ASN A 187 11.70 0.14 28.99
CA ASN A 187 11.60 -0.09 30.44
C ASN A 187 12.42 -1.29 30.90
N TYR A 188 12.81 -2.16 29.97
CA TYR A 188 13.62 -3.33 30.29
C TYR A 188 14.93 -3.31 29.53
N ILE A 189 16.00 -3.69 30.22
CA ILE A 189 17.34 -3.85 29.66
C ILE A 189 17.74 -5.30 29.84
N LEU A 190 18.11 -5.94 28.75
CA LEU A 190 18.70 -7.27 28.71
C LEU A 190 20.22 -7.17 28.94
N ASN A 191 20.75 -8.08 29.74
CA ASN A 191 22.17 -8.28 29.96
C ASN A 191 22.54 -9.71 29.58
N CYS A 192 23.64 -9.87 28.86
CA CYS A 192 24.24 -11.18 28.58
C CYS A 192 25.76 -11.07 28.45
N GLU A 193 26.41 -12.22 28.40
CA GLU A 193 27.85 -12.34 28.21
C GLU A 193 28.32 -11.77 26.85
N ASP A 194 27.48 -11.87 25.82
CA ASP A 194 27.79 -11.36 24.49
C ASP A 194 27.37 -9.90 24.35
N LYS A 195 28.35 -8.98 24.42
CA LYS A 195 28.08 -7.54 24.33
C LYS A 195 27.53 -7.08 23.00
N LYS A 196 27.82 -7.78 21.91
CA LYS A 196 27.29 -7.43 20.59
C LYS A 196 25.79 -7.77 20.53
N LEU A 197 25.42 -8.97 20.98
CA LEU A 197 24.02 -9.39 21.09
C LEU A 197 23.25 -8.51 22.09
N GLN A 198 23.83 -8.25 23.26
CA GLN A 198 23.25 -7.36 24.27
C GLN A 198 22.92 -5.99 23.66
N ASN A 199 23.89 -5.39 22.97
CA ASN A 199 23.71 -4.09 22.33
C ASN A 199 22.63 -4.14 21.24
N PHE A 200 22.63 -5.18 20.41
CA PHE A 200 21.61 -5.37 19.39
C PHE A 200 20.20 -5.43 19.99
N ILE A 201 19.94 -6.36 20.92
CA ILE A 201 18.60 -6.56 21.50
C ILE A 201 18.12 -5.28 22.18
N ASN A 202 18.94 -4.67 23.05
CA ASN A 202 18.53 -3.46 23.77
C ASN A 202 18.29 -2.26 22.86
N THR A 203 18.91 -2.25 21.67
CA THR A 203 18.73 -1.17 20.72
C THR A 203 17.47 -1.36 19.90
N VAL A 204 17.26 -2.54 19.31
CA VAL A 204 16.22 -2.74 18.30
C VAL A 204 14.96 -3.46 18.79
N CYS A 205 15.02 -4.25 19.85
CA CYS A 205 13.87 -5.01 20.35
C CYS A 205 13.00 -4.14 21.27
N SER A 206 11.69 -4.37 21.24
CA SER A 206 10.74 -3.76 22.17
C SER A 206 10.85 -4.37 23.57
N ASP A 207 10.24 -3.70 24.55
CA ASP A 207 10.03 -4.26 25.89
C ASP A 207 9.37 -5.65 25.86
N SER A 208 8.42 -5.89 24.94
CA SER A 208 7.76 -7.20 24.84
C SER A 208 8.74 -8.31 24.49
N ILE A 209 9.64 -8.09 23.52
CA ILE A 209 10.69 -9.08 23.19
C ILE A 209 11.68 -9.23 24.35
N ILE A 210 12.08 -8.12 24.98
CA ILE A 210 13.05 -8.18 26.08
C ILE A 210 12.50 -8.99 27.25
N MET A 211 11.24 -8.78 27.62
CA MET A 211 10.57 -9.54 28.69
C MET A 211 10.42 -11.03 28.37
N TYR A 212 10.31 -11.41 27.08
CA TYR A 212 10.31 -12.83 26.72
C TYR A 212 11.61 -13.54 27.16
N PHE A 213 12.72 -12.84 27.33
CA PHE A 213 13.98 -13.41 27.80
C PHE A 213 14.11 -13.48 29.34
N GLU A 214 13.21 -12.86 30.10
CA GLU A 214 13.29 -12.80 31.57
C GLU A 214 13.17 -14.18 32.24
N ASN A 215 12.40 -15.09 31.62
CA ASN A 215 12.00 -16.37 32.25
C ASN A 215 12.81 -17.59 31.79
N TYR A 216 13.90 -17.41 31.04
CA TYR A 216 14.58 -18.53 30.40
C TYR A 216 16.10 -18.42 30.49
N ASN A 217 16.72 -19.51 30.95
CA ASN A 217 18.17 -19.71 30.91
C ASN A 217 18.53 -20.61 29.73
N ASN A 218 19.74 -20.46 29.16
CA ASN A 218 20.26 -21.31 28.10
C ASN A 218 19.38 -21.35 26.84
N ILE A 219 18.98 -20.17 26.34
CA ILE A 219 18.06 -20.02 25.21
C ILE A 219 18.79 -20.13 23.88
N ASN A 220 18.22 -20.90 22.96
CA ASN A 220 18.54 -20.83 21.54
C ASN A 220 17.72 -19.70 20.88
N LEU A 221 18.42 -18.68 20.35
CA LEU A 221 17.80 -17.48 19.75
C LEU A 221 16.90 -17.79 18.55
N ASN A 222 17.18 -18.85 17.78
CA ASN A 222 16.38 -19.23 16.61
C ASN A 222 14.92 -19.54 16.95
N LYS A 223 14.62 -19.85 18.21
CA LYS A 223 13.24 -20.09 18.65
C LYS A 223 12.42 -18.80 18.78
N TYR A 224 13.07 -17.64 18.85
CA TYR A 224 12.44 -16.38 19.26
C TYR A 224 12.68 -15.23 18.28
N ILE A 225 13.77 -15.29 17.52
CA ILE A 225 14.10 -14.34 16.47
C ILE A 225 14.37 -15.16 15.21
N GLU A 226 13.62 -14.89 14.13
CA GLU A 226 13.83 -15.63 12.88
C GLU A 226 15.26 -15.39 12.38
N ASN A 227 15.95 -16.49 12.06
CA ASN A 227 17.37 -16.54 11.71
C ASN A 227 17.76 -15.50 10.63
N ASP A 228 16.90 -15.31 9.63
CA ASP A 228 17.11 -14.39 8.52
C ASP A 228 17.22 -12.92 8.96
N PHE A 229 16.68 -12.53 10.13
CA PHE A 229 16.79 -11.15 10.63
C PHE A 229 18.12 -10.83 11.26
N VAL A 230 18.74 -11.80 11.92
CA VAL A 230 19.87 -11.60 12.82
C VAL A 230 21.20 -12.01 12.18
N THR A 231 21.15 -12.91 11.20
CA THR A 231 22.30 -13.27 10.35
C THR A 231 22.94 -12.05 9.68
N ARG A 232 22.14 -11.09 9.20
CA ARG A 232 22.67 -9.84 8.59
C ARG A 232 23.41 -8.92 9.55
N TYR A 233 23.35 -9.19 10.86
CA TYR A 233 24.06 -8.46 11.91
C TYR A 233 25.21 -9.28 12.50
N ASP A 234 25.58 -10.40 11.87
CA ASP A 234 26.51 -11.43 12.34
C ASP A 234 26.30 -11.80 13.81
N ILE A 235 25.06 -12.18 14.13
CA ILE A 235 24.66 -12.72 15.42
C ILE A 235 24.54 -14.23 15.28
N ASP A 236 25.27 -14.98 16.12
CA ASP A 236 25.16 -16.44 16.15
C ASP A 236 23.91 -16.86 16.92
N VAL A 237 22.92 -17.31 16.18
CA VAL A 237 21.63 -17.76 16.70
C VAL A 237 21.62 -19.19 17.22
N ASN A 238 22.61 -20.00 16.85
CA ASN A 238 22.70 -21.42 17.22
C ASN A 238 23.37 -21.62 18.58
N LYS A 239 24.13 -20.61 19.01
CA LYS A 239 24.69 -20.55 20.36
C LYS A 239 23.58 -20.35 21.39
N ASN A 240 23.75 -20.96 22.56
CA ASN A 240 22.89 -20.70 23.70
C ASN A 240 23.43 -19.53 24.51
N TYR A 241 22.52 -18.70 25.02
CA TYR A 241 22.87 -17.51 25.80
C TYR A 241 22.19 -17.51 27.17
N ASN A 242 22.84 -16.86 28.13
CA ASN A 242 22.28 -16.59 29.44
C ASN A 242 21.85 -15.14 29.53
N PHE A 243 20.55 -14.91 29.65
CA PHE A 243 19.98 -13.57 29.73
C PHE A 243 19.62 -13.21 31.16
N LYS A 244 19.81 -11.93 31.50
CA LYS A 244 19.28 -11.30 32.71
C LYS A 244 18.58 -10.02 32.32
N VAL A 245 17.30 -9.90 32.69
CA VAL A 245 16.53 -8.68 32.44
C VAL A 245 16.53 -7.82 33.69
N SER A 246 16.76 -6.52 33.52
CA SER A 246 16.74 -5.51 34.57
C SER A 246 15.78 -4.39 34.19
N VAL A 247 15.11 -3.81 35.19
CA VAL A 247 14.20 -2.68 35.00
C VAL A 247 14.99 -1.39 34.84
N ASN A 248 14.59 -0.58 33.87
CA ASN A 248 15.08 0.75 33.57
C ASN A 248 13.97 1.75 33.94
N ASN A 249 14.18 2.52 35.00
CA ASN A 249 13.20 3.49 35.49
C ASN A 249 13.19 4.74 34.60
N ILE A 250 12.33 4.76 33.59
CA ILE A 250 12.19 5.88 32.66
C ILE A 250 11.17 6.88 33.20
N ASP A 251 11.59 8.14 33.27
CA ASP A 251 10.70 9.26 33.54
C ASP A 251 10.05 9.73 32.23
N TYR A 252 8.86 9.19 31.94
CA TYR A 252 8.10 9.51 30.73
C TYR A 252 7.54 10.95 30.70
N SER A 253 7.50 11.65 31.84
CA SER A 253 6.99 13.03 31.91
C SER A 253 7.85 14.02 31.10
N LYS A 254 9.08 13.64 30.79
CA LYS A 254 10.03 14.44 29.99
C LYS A 254 9.76 14.39 28.49
N PHE A 255 8.87 13.50 28.03
CA PHE A 255 8.61 13.31 26.60
C PHE A 255 7.35 14.07 26.17
N PRO A 256 7.44 14.99 25.19
CA PRO A 256 6.27 15.68 24.67
C PRO A 256 5.27 14.70 24.04
N ASN A 257 3.97 15.04 24.06
CA ASN A 257 2.90 14.22 23.44
C ASN A 257 2.82 12.76 23.95
N ILE A 258 3.39 12.47 25.13
CA ILE A 258 3.41 11.11 25.67
C ILE A 258 2.00 10.52 25.89
N ASP A 259 1.02 11.35 26.25
CA ASP A 259 -0.36 10.89 26.42
C ASP A 259 -0.97 10.37 25.11
N ASN A 260 -0.73 11.07 24.00
CA ASN A 260 -1.17 10.62 22.67
C ASN A 260 -0.48 9.32 22.27
N TYR A 261 0.80 9.19 22.59
CA TYR A 261 1.55 7.97 22.37
C TYR A 261 1.00 6.79 23.21
N MET A 262 0.66 7.02 24.47
CA MET A 262 0.06 6.00 25.34
C MET A 262 -1.34 5.58 24.87
N ILE A 263 -2.13 6.52 24.33
CA ILE A 263 -3.41 6.21 23.67
C ILE A 263 -3.15 5.31 22.46
N CYS A 264 -2.18 5.65 21.62
CA CYS A 264 -1.78 4.80 20.49
C CYS A 264 -1.34 3.41 20.97
N ILE A 265 -0.48 3.29 21.98
CA ILE A 265 -0.12 1.95 22.51
C ILE A 265 -1.34 1.14 22.93
N LYS A 266 -2.32 1.76 23.62
CA LYS A 266 -3.53 1.07 24.06
C LYS A 266 -4.38 0.61 22.89
N GLU A 267 -4.60 1.47 21.91
CA GLU A 267 -5.38 1.16 20.70
C GLU A 267 -4.72 0.03 19.86
N TYR A 268 -3.38 -0.03 19.83
CA TYR A 268 -2.63 -0.98 18.99
C TYR A 268 -2.14 -2.22 19.75
N GLY A 269 -2.10 -2.18 21.08
CA GLY A 269 -1.75 -3.33 21.92
C GLY A 269 -2.82 -4.43 21.87
N GLU A 270 -4.07 -4.04 21.62
CA GLU A 270 -5.21 -4.95 21.47
C GLU A 270 -5.41 -5.42 20.01
N TYR A 271 -4.83 -4.73 19.03
CA TYR A 271 -5.04 -5.01 17.61
C TYR A 271 -3.70 -5.14 16.84
N SER A 272 -3.50 -6.33 16.27
CA SER A 272 -2.44 -6.63 15.30
C SER A 272 -2.32 -5.54 14.22
N PRO A 273 -1.14 -5.29 13.60
CA PRO A 273 -0.88 -4.19 12.64
C PRO A 273 -1.72 -4.18 11.35
N SER A 274 -2.78 -4.97 11.29
CA SER A 274 -3.82 -4.95 10.27
C SER A 274 -4.93 -3.93 10.59
N ILE A 275 -4.66 -2.79 11.23
CA ILE A 275 -5.61 -1.66 11.24
C ILE A 275 -5.40 -0.88 9.95
N PHE A 276 -5.84 -1.53 8.90
CA PHE A 276 -5.75 -0.95 7.60
C PHE A 276 -6.83 0.11 7.46
N THR A 277 -6.41 1.24 6.95
CA THR A 277 -7.14 2.47 7.09
C THR A 277 -7.48 3.06 5.73
N LYS A 278 -8.54 3.86 5.64
CA LYS A 278 -8.93 4.46 4.36
C LYS A 278 -8.24 5.81 4.26
N PHE A 279 -7.38 5.99 3.26
CA PHE A 279 -6.94 7.31 2.84
C PHE A 279 -7.75 7.75 1.64
N GLU A 280 -8.18 9.00 1.65
CA GLU A 280 -8.97 9.57 0.58
C GLU A 280 -8.09 10.07 -0.57
N THR A 281 -7.06 9.31 -0.96
CA THR A 281 -6.11 9.66 -2.03
C THR A 281 -6.84 10.10 -3.29
N LYS A 282 -7.94 9.42 -3.67
CA LYS A 282 -8.79 9.84 -4.80
C LYS A 282 -9.40 11.22 -4.61
N ILE A 283 -9.97 11.52 -3.44
CA ILE A 283 -10.60 12.82 -3.18
C ILE A 283 -9.54 13.90 -3.18
N ASN A 284 -8.38 13.66 -2.55
CA ASN A 284 -7.26 14.58 -2.55
C ASN A 284 -6.72 14.82 -3.97
N LEU A 285 -6.55 13.77 -4.77
CA LEU A 285 -6.11 13.85 -6.16
C LEU A 285 -7.15 14.57 -7.04
N ILE A 286 -8.43 14.24 -6.88
CA ILE A 286 -9.53 14.95 -7.53
C ILE A 286 -9.52 16.42 -7.13
N ASN A 287 -9.35 16.76 -5.86
CA ASN A 287 -9.29 18.15 -5.41
C ASN A 287 -8.10 18.91 -6.00
N ILE A 288 -6.96 18.24 -6.20
CA ILE A 288 -5.78 18.83 -6.85
C ILE A 288 -6.03 19.07 -8.35
N ILE A 289 -6.76 18.17 -9.02
CA ILE A 289 -6.87 18.18 -10.49
C ILE A 289 -8.18 18.82 -11.00
N ASN A 290 -9.27 18.75 -10.24
CA ASN A 290 -10.58 19.32 -10.58
C ASN A 290 -10.74 20.77 -10.10
N THR A 291 -10.02 21.69 -10.74
CA THR A 291 -10.51 23.08 -10.84
C THR A 291 -11.73 23.21 -11.75
N ASN A 292 -12.04 22.19 -12.59
CA ASN A 292 -13.20 22.18 -13.46
C ASN A 292 -14.29 21.21 -12.96
N LYS A 293 -15.36 21.80 -12.42
CA LYS A 293 -16.61 21.15 -12.01
C LYS A 293 -17.34 20.51 -13.21
N ASN A 294 -16.84 19.41 -13.75
CA ASN A 294 -17.74 18.49 -14.44
C ASN A 294 -18.61 17.87 -13.35
N LYS A 295 -19.90 18.27 -13.30
CA LYS A 295 -20.91 17.73 -12.39
C LYS A 295 -20.85 16.20 -12.46
N ILE A 296 -20.15 15.59 -11.50
CA ILE A 296 -20.14 14.15 -11.34
C ILE A 296 -21.59 13.78 -11.03
N LYS A 297 -22.25 13.11 -11.97
CA LYS A 297 -23.64 12.69 -11.79
C LYS A 297 -23.66 11.63 -10.72
N TYR A 298 -24.26 11.98 -9.57
CA TYR A 298 -24.49 11.03 -8.49
C TYR A 298 -25.58 10.04 -8.92
N TYR A 299 -25.23 8.76 -9.01
CA TYR A 299 -26.18 7.70 -9.30
C TYR A 299 -27.01 7.39 -8.05
N LYS A 300 -28.34 7.38 -8.19
CA LYS A 300 -29.27 7.15 -7.07
C LYS A 300 -29.21 5.67 -6.66
N TYR A 301 -28.75 5.42 -5.44
CA TYR A 301 -28.72 4.08 -4.83
C TYR A 301 -30.15 3.57 -4.61
N ASN A 302 -30.54 2.51 -5.31
CA ASN A 302 -31.76 1.78 -4.97
C ASN A 302 -31.37 0.33 -4.62
N ASN A 303 -31.49 -0.03 -3.34
CA ASN A 303 -30.90 -1.23 -2.74
C ASN A 303 -31.75 -2.51 -2.86
N LYS A 304 -32.87 -2.50 -3.58
CA LYS A 304 -33.72 -3.69 -3.73
C LYS A 304 -33.50 -4.36 -5.08
N PHE A 305 -32.96 -5.59 -5.06
CA PHE A 305 -32.85 -6.42 -6.26
C PHE A 305 -33.34 -7.85 -6.02
N GLU A 306 -34.06 -8.37 -7.01
CA GLU A 306 -34.28 -9.80 -7.26
C GLU A 306 -33.68 -10.13 -8.64
N LYS A 307 -32.85 -11.19 -8.71
CA LYS A 307 -32.11 -11.64 -9.91
C LYS A 307 -32.95 -11.81 -11.20
N LYS A 308 -34.29 -11.89 -11.10
CA LYS A 308 -35.20 -12.26 -12.18
C LYS A 308 -35.49 -11.16 -13.22
N ASN A 309 -34.92 -9.96 -13.12
CA ASN A 309 -35.36 -8.80 -13.92
C ASN A 309 -34.27 -8.03 -14.72
N ILE A 310 -33.13 -8.64 -15.11
CA ILE A 310 -32.10 -7.94 -15.92
C ILE A 310 -32.68 -7.37 -17.23
N LYS A 311 -33.52 -8.14 -17.93
CA LYS A 311 -34.20 -7.68 -19.16
C LYS A 311 -35.15 -6.50 -18.92
N ASN A 312 -35.54 -6.25 -17.66
CA ASN A 312 -36.42 -5.17 -17.28
C ASN A 312 -35.70 -3.87 -16.91
N LEU A 313 -34.37 -3.87 -16.85
CA LEU A 313 -33.57 -2.69 -16.61
C LEU A 313 -33.74 -1.67 -17.75
N ASN A 314 -33.87 -0.39 -17.39
CA ASN A 314 -34.11 0.69 -18.34
C ASN A 314 -32.96 0.80 -19.35
N PHE A 315 -31.73 0.67 -18.88
CA PHE A 315 -30.55 0.68 -19.73
C PHE A 315 -30.58 -0.46 -20.76
N VAL A 316 -30.90 -1.69 -20.33
CA VAL A 316 -30.97 -2.86 -21.21
C VAL A 316 -32.05 -2.65 -22.27
N LYS A 317 -33.26 -2.26 -21.84
CA LYS A 317 -34.40 -2.03 -22.75
C LYS A 317 -34.10 -0.96 -23.80
N LYS A 318 -33.45 0.13 -23.40
CA LYS A 318 -33.23 1.30 -24.26
C LYS A 318 -32.00 1.16 -25.16
N TYR A 319 -30.91 0.59 -24.66
CA TYR A 319 -29.61 0.65 -25.34
C TYR A 319 -29.09 -0.72 -25.81
N LEU A 320 -29.55 -1.83 -25.24
CA LEU A 320 -29.07 -3.18 -25.61
C LEU A 320 -30.07 -3.99 -26.44
N ASN A 321 -31.28 -3.46 -26.68
CA ASN A 321 -32.27 -4.05 -27.60
C ASN A 321 -32.36 -3.32 -28.95
N ASP A 322 -31.70 -2.16 -29.08
CA ASP A 322 -31.68 -1.37 -30.30
C ASP A 322 -30.31 -1.55 -30.99
N LYS A 323 -30.34 -1.98 -32.27
CA LYS A 323 -29.12 -2.26 -33.03
C LYS A 323 -28.24 -1.02 -33.23
N LYS A 324 -28.85 0.14 -33.46
CA LYS A 324 -28.14 1.40 -33.66
C LYS A 324 -27.47 1.86 -32.37
N GLU A 325 -28.15 1.69 -31.24
CA GLU A 325 -27.55 1.96 -29.93
C GLU A 325 -26.39 1.03 -29.62
N ILE A 326 -26.50 -0.27 -29.95
CA ILE A 326 -25.38 -1.21 -29.82
C ILE A 326 -24.19 -0.78 -30.69
N GLU A 327 -24.43 -0.40 -31.95
CA GLU A 327 -23.38 0.12 -32.83
C GLU A 327 -22.72 1.39 -32.28
N ASN A 328 -23.51 2.32 -31.72
CA ASN A 328 -22.98 3.51 -31.05
C ASN A 328 -22.09 3.15 -29.86
N ILE A 329 -22.51 2.17 -29.05
CA ILE A 329 -21.73 1.67 -27.92
C ILE A 329 -20.43 1.05 -28.39
N LEU A 330 -20.46 0.17 -29.39
CA LEU A 330 -19.29 -0.53 -29.89
C LEU A 330 -18.30 0.44 -30.55
N ASN A 331 -18.77 1.40 -31.35
CA ASN A 331 -17.90 2.30 -32.11
C ASN A 331 -17.34 3.47 -31.27
N ASN A 332 -17.94 3.79 -30.12
CA ASN A 332 -17.48 4.88 -29.26
C ASN A 332 -17.56 4.50 -27.78
N PRO A 333 -16.46 4.04 -27.15
CA PRO A 333 -16.45 3.67 -25.73
C PRO A 333 -16.96 4.79 -24.81
N ASN A 334 -16.65 6.05 -25.11
CA ASN A 334 -17.07 7.19 -24.28
C ASN A 334 -18.54 7.54 -24.41
N TYR A 335 -19.25 7.05 -25.44
CA TYR A 335 -20.68 7.30 -25.65
C TYR A 335 -21.47 7.03 -24.35
N LEU A 336 -21.30 5.83 -23.80
CA LEU A 336 -21.98 5.38 -22.58
C LEU A 336 -21.75 6.29 -21.38
N LEU A 337 -20.52 6.78 -21.21
CA LEU A 337 -20.15 7.58 -20.04
C LEU A 337 -20.61 9.03 -20.15
N THR A 338 -21.02 9.48 -21.34
CA THR A 338 -21.58 10.82 -21.57
C THR A 338 -23.10 10.87 -21.41
N LEU A 339 -23.78 9.72 -21.41
CA LEU A 339 -25.24 9.64 -21.31
C LEU A 339 -25.77 10.30 -20.03
N ASN A 340 -26.87 11.03 -20.15
CA ASN A 340 -27.60 11.59 -19.02
C ASN A 340 -28.76 10.68 -18.61
N ILE A 341 -28.42 9.60 -17.92
CA ILE A 341 -29.39 8.59 -17.50
C ILE A 341 -29.29 8.32 -16.00
N GLU A 342 -30.45 8.21 -15.35
CA GLU A 342 -30.56 7.63 -14.01
C GLU A 342 -30.43 6.11 -14.14
N ILE A 343 -29.46 5.54 -13.43
CA ILE A 343 -29.16 4.11 -13.48
C ILE A 343 -29.04 3.54 -12.07
N SER A 344 -29.50 2.31 -11.91
CA SER A 344 -29.27 1.48 -10.74
C SER A 344 -27.81 0.99 -10.66
N ILE A 345 -27.41 0.41 -9.53
CA ILE A 345 -26.07 -0.19 -9.34
C ILE A 345 -25.83 -1.32 -10.37
N MET A 346 -26.85 -2.13 -10.64
CA MET A 346 -26.75 -3.22 -11.61
C MET A 346 -26.57 -2.70 -13.03
N GLU A 347 -27.30 -1.64 -13.39
CA GLU A 347 -27.10 -0.95 -14.67
C GLU A 347 -25.71 -0.33 -14.76
N LYS A 348 -25.16 0.20 -13.65
CA LYS A 348 -23.75 0.64 -13.61
C LYS A 348 -22.81 -0.52 -13.97
N ILE A 349 -22.98 -1.69 -13.36
CA ILE A 349 -22.13 -2.86 -13.66
C ILE A 349 -22.25 -3.27 -15.14
N ILE A 350 -23.48 -3.30 -15.68
CA ILE A 350 -23.72 -3.62 -17.10
C ILE A 350 -23.06 -2.59 -18.01
N ILE A 351 -23.22 -1.30 -17.73
CA ILE A 351 -22.57 -0.23 -18.49
C ILE A 351 -21.06 -0.36 -18.44
N SER A 352 -20.48 -0.69 -17.28
CA SER A 352 -19.05 -0.97 -17.17
C SER A 352 -18.63 -2.11 -18.09
N TYR A 353 -19.37 -3.23 -18.13
CA TYR A 353 -19.07 -4.32 -19.05
C TYR A 353 -19.25 -3.92 -20.52
N CYS A 354 -20.29 -3.17 -20.88
CA CYS A 354 -20.47 -2.65 -22.23
C CYS A 354 -19.32 -1.72 -22.64
N TYR A 355 -18.82 -0.89 -21.73
CA TYR A 355 -17.64 -0.07 -21.95
C TYR A 355 -16.39 -0.93 -22.20
N ILE A 356 -16.17 -1.99 -21.41
CA ILE A 356 -15.06 -2.93 -21.64
C ILE A 356 -15.18 -3.64 -23.00
N ILE A 357 -16.38 -4.11 -23.38
CA ILE A 357 -16.62 -4.75 -24.67
C ILE A 357 -16.32 -3.78 -25.82
N SER A 358 -16.73 -2.51 -25.68
CA SER A 358 -16.40 -1.46 -26.64
C SER A 358 -14.88 -1.24 -26.75
N LEU A 359 -14.15 -1.22 -25.63
CA LEU A 359 -12.68 -1.13 -25.66
C LEU A 359 -12.03 -2.33 -26.38
N ILE A 360 -12.53 -3.55 -26.16
CA ILE A 360 -12.06 -4.75 -26.86
C ILE A 360 -12.33 -4.64 -28.36
N HIS A 361 -13.54 -4.20 -28.73
CA HIS A 361 -13.93 -4.01 -30.13
C HIS A 361 -13.02 -3.01 -30.87
N ASN A 362 -12.55 -1.97 -30.17
CA ASN A 362 -11.65 -0.95 -30.70
C ASN A 362 -10.16 -1.27 -30.47
N GLU A 363 -9.80 -2.54 -30.24
CA GLU A 363 -8.42 -3.01 -30.09
C GLU A 363 -7.60 -2.23 -29.04
N CYS A 364 -8.26 -1.79 -27.96
CA CYS A 364 -7.59 -1.09 -26.88
C CYS A 364 -6.60 -2.03 -26.16
N SER A 365 -5.59 -1.44 -25.51
CA SER A 365 -4.56 -2.18 -24.77
C SER A 365 -5.17 -3.14 -23.74
N SER A 366 -4.74 -4.40 -23.77
CA SER A 366 -5.11 -5.43 -22.80
C SER A 366 -4.86 -4.96 -21.36
N PHE A 367 -3.78 -4.22 -21.12
CA PHE A 367 -3.47 -3.68 -19.80
C PHE A 367 -4.54 -2.71 -19.29
N ILE A 368 -5.05 -1.81 -20.13
CA ILE A 368 -6.15 -0.90 -19.76
C ILE A 368 -7.41 -1.72 -19.47
N ILE A 369 -7.75 -2.65 -20.36
CA ILE A 369 -8.94 -3.50 -20.24
C ILE A 369 -8.92 -4.29 -18.92
N ILE A 370 -7.82 -5.00 -18.62
CA ILE A 370 -7.68 -5.81 -17.40
C ILE A 370 -7.71 -4.93 -16.15
N THR A 371 -7.07 -3.75 -16.19
CA THR A 371 -7.07 -2.80 -15.08
C THR A 371 -8.50 -2.33 -14.75
N LEU A 372 -9.26 -1.93 -15.77
CA LEU A 372 -10.65 -1.48 -15.59
C LEU A 372 -11.56 -2.64 -15.17
N LEU A 373 -11.38 -3.83 -15.74
CA LEU A 373 -12.17 -5.02 -15.39
C LEU A 373 -12.00 -5.43 -13.92
N LYS A 374 -10.76 -5.41 -13.40
CA LYS A 374 -10.51 -5.69 -11.97
C LYS A 374 -11.19 -4.69 -11.04
N ASN A 375 -11.31 -3.43 -11.47
CA ASN A 375 -12.04 -2.41 -10.70
C ASN A 375 -13.57 -2.60 -10.74
N ILE A 376 -14.14 -3.31 -11.74
CA ILE A 376 -15.55 -3.74 -11.73
C ILE A 376 -15.76 -4.91 -10.76
N ILE A 377 -14.90 -5.92 -10.79
CA ILE A 377 -15.07 -7.14 -9.97
C ILE A 377 -14.99 -6.82 -8.47
N ASN A 378 -14.22 -5.78 -8.11
CA ASN A 378 -14.05 -5.34 -6.74
C ASN A 378 -15.14 -4.36 -6.25
N THR A 379 -16.12 -3.95 -7.08
CA THR A 379 -17.31 -3.14 -6.68
C THR A 379 -18.46 -3.98 -6.17
#